data_AF-A0A5P1FTI9-F1
#
_entry.id   AF-A0A5P1FTI9-F1
#
_cell.length_a   1.000
_cell.length_b   1.000
_cell.length_c   1.000
_cell.angle_alpha   90.00
_cell.angle_beta   90.00
_cell.angle_gamma   90.00
#
_symmetry.space_group_name_H-M   'P 1'
#
loop_
_entity.id
_entity.type
_entity.pdbx_description
1 polymer ?
#
loop_
_entity_poly.entity_id
_entity_poly.type
_entity_poly.pdbx_seq_one_letter_code
_entity_poly.pdbx_strand_id
1 'polypeptide(L)'
;YIVTCRQSQLSLYYEPHCVYNQSFLQNYQADVIITPVIKQLLPGFTLVSGQEDAVNLAKLLQAKYVVPMKNGDLDARGILSSIISAQGSVESFKELLRKEIPNANVLEPKPGEPLEISMSTIS
;
A
#
# COMPACT_ATOMS: atom_id res chain seq x y z
N TYR A 1 0.86 2.13 11.37
CA TYR A 1 0.40 3.23 12.27
C TYR A 1 -0.75 3.98 11.63
N ILE A 2 -1.79 4.36 12.39
CA ILE A 2 -2.87 5.25 11.89
C ILE A 2 -2.60 6.68 12.35
N VAL A 3 -2.67 7.62 11.43
CA VAL A 3 -2.57 9.06 11.66
C VAL A 3 -3.87 9.71 11.21
N THR A 4 -4.46 10.54 12.04
CA THR A 4 -5.71 11.25 11.70
C THR A 4 -5.48 12.76 11.73
N CYS A 5 -5.78 13.43 10.62
CA CYS A 5 -5.80 14.88 10.56
C CYS A 5 -7.12 15.40 11.13
N ARG A 6 -7.08 16.18 12.22
CA ARG A 6 -8.29 16.69 12.88
C ARG A 6 -9.05 17.73 12.04
N GLN A 7 -8.36 18.46 11.17
CA GLN A 7 -8.93 19.53 10.37
C GLN A 7 -9.74 19.01 9.18
N SER A 8 -9.26 17.96 8.52
CA SER A 8 -9.92 17.32 7.37
C SER A 8 -10.65 16.03 7.71
N GLN A 9 -10.49 15.52 8.94
CA GLN A 9 -10.91 14.17 9.37
C GLN A 9 -10.29 13.03 8.54
N LEU A 10 -9.25 13.33 7.75
CA LEU A 10 -8.58 12.34 6.91
C LEU A 10 -7.75 11.39 7.77
N SER A 11 -7.89 10.10 7.51
CA SER A 11 -7.15 9.03 8.17
C SER A 11 -6.16 8.35 7.23
N LEU A 12 -4.95 8.14 7.71
CA LEU A 12 -3.85 7.53 6.96
C LEU A 12 -3.30 6.34 7.73
N TYR A 13 -3.20 5.18 7.09
CA TYR A 13 -2.53 4.00 7.63
C TYR A 13 -1.22 3.74 6.90
N TYR A 14 -0.11 3.72 7.63
CA TYR A 14 1.21 3.37 7.10
C TYR A 14 1.59 1.94 7.52
N GLU A 15 1.92 1.10 6.54
CA GLU A 15 2.27 -0.31 6.70
C GLU A 15 3.48 -0.68 5.83
N PRO A 16 4.71 -0.71 6.38
CA PRO A 16 5.94 -0.79 5.59
C PRO A 16 6.19 -2.14 4.90
N HIS A 17 5.51 -3.20 5.34
CA HIS A 17 5.77 -4.57 4.84
C HIS A 17 4.51 -5.28 4.31
N CYS A 18 3.34 -4.62 4.38
CA CYS A 18 2.04 -5.23 4.14
C CYS A 18 1.79 -6.47 5.03
N VAL A 19 2.34 -6.46 6.25
CA VAL A 19 2.14 -7.53 7.25
C VAL A 19 1.49 -6.93 8.47
N TYR A 20 0.22 -7.26 8.68
CA TYR A 20 -0.61 -6.62 9.70
C TYR A 20 -1.47 -7.64 10.44
N ASN A 21 -1.85 -7.30 11.68
CA ASN A 21 -2.79 -8.10 12.46
C ASN A 21 -4.23 -7.75 12.05
N GLN A 22 -4.86 -8.64 11.28
CA GLN A 22 -6.23 -8.46 10.80
C GLN A 22 -7.26 -8.29 11.93
N SER A 23 -7.15 -9.08 13.01
CA SER A 23 -8.06 -9.02 14.16
C SER A 23 -7.97 -7.70 14.91
N PHE A 24 -6.79 -7.07 14.89
CA PHE A 24 -6.59 -5.73 15.43
C PHE A 24 -7.20 -4.66 14.52
N LEU A 25 -6.98 -4.74 13.20
CA LEU A 25 -7.37 -3.71 12.24
C LEU A 25 -8.85 -3.71 11.84
N GLN A 26 -9.59 -4.81 12.06
CA GLN A 26 -10.99 -4.94 11.63
C GLN A 26 -11.95 -3.85 12.15
N ASN A 27 -11.60 -3.18 13.25
CA ASN A 27 -12.41 -2.11 13.85
C ASN A 27 -11.94 -0.70 13.49
N TYR A 28 -10.95 -0.59 12.59
CA TYR A 28 -10.36 0.67 12.17
C TYR A 28 -10.67 0.96 10.70
N GLN A 29 -10.61 2.24 10.34
CA GLN A 29 -10.73 2.70 8.96
C GLN A 29 -9.57 3.64 8.65
N ALA A 30 -9.17 3.66 7.39
CA ALA A 30 -8.16 4.57 6.87
C ALA A 30 -8.54 5.00 5.45
N ASP A 31 -8.75 6.29 5.22
CA ASP A 31 -9.02 6.84 3.88
C ASP A 31 -7.86 6.60 2.92
N VAL A 32 -6.63 6.72 3.44
CA VAL A 32 -5.38 6.54 2.69
C VAL A 32 -4.58 5.42 3.32
N ILE A 33 -4.09 4.48 2.51
CA ILE A 33 -3.07 3.52 2.96
C ILE A 33 -1.77 3.73 2.21
N ILE A 34 -0.65 3.68 2.94
CA ILE A 34 0.70 3.67 2.37
C ILE A 34 1.28 2.29 2.67
N THR A 35 1.45 1.47 1.63
CA THR A 35 1.92 0.09 1.76
C THR A 35 2.64 -0.36 0.50
N PRO A 36 3.55 -1.35 0.57
CA PRO A 36 4.06 -2.01 -0.61
C PRO A 36 2.93 -2.69 -1.38
N VAL A 37 2.98 -2.57 -2.72
CA VAL A 37 2.03 -3.24 -3.63
C VAL A 37 2.69 -4.33 -4.47
N ILE A 38 4.03 -4.38 -4.46
CA ILE A 38 4.81 -5.42 -5.13
C ILE A 38 5.33 -6.37 -4.06
N LYS A 39 5.22 -7.67 -4.29
CA LYS A 39 5.69 -8.70 -3.37
C LYS A 39 7.20 -8.88 -3.57
N GLN A 40 7.96 -8.94 -2.48
CA GLN A 40 9.40 -9.22 -2.51
C GLN A 40 9.70 -10.49 -1.72
N LEU A 41 10.46 -11.38 -2.33
CA LEU A 41 10.76 -12.70 -1.79
C LEU A 41 12.27 -12.92 -1.69
N LEU A 42 12.66 -13.59 -0.62
CA LEU A 42 13.92 -14.30 -0.48
C LEU A 42 13.66 -15.80 -0.57
N PRO A 43 14.68 -16.64 -0.84
CA PRO A 43 14.51 -18.09 -0.79
C PRO A 43 13.99 -18.52 0.58
N GLY A 44 12.79 -19.08 0.61
CA GLY A 44 12.13 -19.56 1.84
C GLY A 44 11.51 -18.48 2.72
N PHE A 45 11.46 -17.20 2.31
CA PHE A 45 10.92 -16.13 3.15
C PHE A 45 10.28 -14.97 2.34
N THR A 46 9.09 -14.52 2.76
CA THR A 46 8.45 -13.32 2.20
C THR A 46 8.94 -12.08 2.94
N LEU A 47 9.71 -11.24 2.25
CA LEU A 47 10.26 -10.02 2.84
C LEU A 47 9.24 -8.89 2.89
N VAL A 48 8.44 -8.78 1.83
CA VAL A 48 7.40 -7.76 1.69
C VAL A 48 6.19 -8.42 1.04
N SER A 49 5.08 -8.41 1.76
CA SER A 49 3.79 -8.79 1.20
C SER A 49 3.29 -7.69 0.27
N GLY A 50 2.50 -8.04 -0.73
CA GLY A 50 2.06 -7.12 -1.78
C GLY A 50 0.99 -7.78 -2.62
N GLN A 51 0.57 -7.14 -3.71
CA GLN A 51 -0.47 -7.65 -4.61
C GLN A 51 -1.79 -7.91 -3.84
N GLU A 52 -2.23 -9.16 -3.73
CA GLU A 52 -3.48 -9.54 -3.07
C GLU A 52 -3.52 -9.09 -1.60
N ASP A 53 -2.38 -9.16 -0.90
CA ASP A 53 -2.29 -8.79 0.51
C ASP A 53 -2.58 -7.30 0.73
N ALA A 54 -2.15 -6.46 -0.21
CA ALA A 54 -2.37 -5.02 -0.20
C ALA A 54 -3.82 -4.66 -0.59
N VAL A 55 -4.45 -5.45 -1.47
CA VAL A 55 -5.89 -5.31 -1.78
C VAL A 55 -6.72 -5.70 -0.56
N ASN A 56 -6.37 -6.79 0.12
CA ASN A 56 -7.03 -7.20 1.36
C ASN A 56 -6.91 -6.13 2.45
N LEU A 57 -5.75 -5.49 2.57
CA LEU A 57 -5.54 -4.39 3.50
C LEU A 57 -6.44 -3.19 3.16
N ALA A 58 -6.47 -2.79 1.88
CA ALA A 58 -7.34 -1.72 1.40
C ALA A 58 -8.81 -2.02 1.67
N LYS A 59 -9.23 -3.27 1.48
CA LYS A 59 -10.60 -3.73 1.73
C LYS A 59 -10.95 -3.69 3.22
N LEU A 60 -10.04 -4.19 4.06
CA LEU A 60 -10.20 -4.23 5.51
C LEU A 60 -10.38 -2.83 6.10
N LEU A 61 -9.58 -1.87 5.65
CA LEU A 61 -9.59 -0.49 6.13
C LEU A 61 -10.55 0.44 5.37
N GLN A 62 -11.26 -0.08 4.37
CA GLN A 62 -12.17 0.68 3.50
C GLN A 62 -11.48 1.87 2.81
N ALA A 63 -10.27 1.65 2.33
CA ALA A 63 -9.43 2.69 1.76
C ALA A 63 -10.00 3.27 0.47
N LYS A 64 -9.93 4.60 0.34
CA LYS A 64 -10.25 5.34 -0.89
C LYS A 64 -9.00 5.51 -1.76
N TYR A 65 -7.83 5.61 -1.13
CA TYR A 65 -6.57 5.81 -1.82
C TYR A 65 -5.51 4.82 -1.32
N VAL A 66 -4.81 4.19 -2.26
CA VAL A 66 -3.62 3.39 -2.00
C VAL A 66 -2.43 4.14 -2.57
N VAL A 67 -1.44 4.45 -1.73
CA VAL A 67 -0.17 5.06 -2.14
C VAL A 67 0.89 3.96 -2.10
N PRO A 68 1.35 3.47 -3.27
CA PRO A 68 2.37 2.44 -3.33
C PRO A 68 3.68 2.91 -2.71
N MET A 69 4.24 2.10 -1.82
CA MET A 69 5.61 2.28 -1.39
C MET A 69 6.58 1.73 -2.45
N LYS A 70 7.50 2.58 -2.92
CA LYS A 70 8.60 2.18 -3.79
C LYS A 70 9.79 1.62 -2.99
N ASN A 71 9.52 0.73 -2.04
CA ASN A 71 10.59 0.10 -1.24
C ASN A 71 11.52 -0.79 -2.09
N GLY A 72 11.11 -1.15 -3.30
CA GLY A 72 11.89 -1.93 -4.25
C GLY A 72 12.90 -1.13 -5.09
N ASP A 73 12.82 0.21 -5.12
CA ASP A 73 13.83 1.07 -5.77
C ASP A 73 15.07 1.28 -4.87
N LEU A 74 15.25 0.42 -3.87
CA LEU A 74 16.55 0.27 -3.23
C LEU A 74 17.51 -0.22 -4.30
N ASP A 75 18.47 0.63 -4.65
CA ASP A 75 19.71 0.27 -5.36
C ASP A 75 20.53 -0.68 -4.46
N ALA A 76 19.98 -1.87 -4.23
CA ALA A 76 20.50 -2.87 -3.34
C ALA A 76 21.75 -3.45 -4.03
N ARG A 77 22.91 -2.94 -3.65
CA ARG A 77 24.21 -3.40 -4.15
C ARG A 77 24.76 -4.47 -3.21
N GLY A 78 25.09 -5.64 -3.74
CA GLY A 78 25.70 -6.74 -2.97
C GLY A 78 25.22 -8.13 -3.39
N ILE A 79 25.84 -9.19 -2.86
CA ILE A 79 25.53 -10.58 -3.23
C ILE A 79 24.09 -10.98 -2.87
N LEU A 80 23.51 -10.36 -1.84
CA LEU A 80 22.16 -10.70 -1.38
C LEU A 80 21.06 -10.08 -2.25
N SER A 81 21.32 -9.00 -2.97
CA SER A 81 20.30 -8.38 -3.82
C SER A 81 19.97 -9.21 -5.06
N SER A 82 20.94 -9.98 -5.59
CA SER A 82 20.69 -10.91 -6.70
C SER A 82 19.79 -12.09 -6.33
N ILE A 83 19.49 -12.28 -5.05
CA ILE A 83 18.64 -13.37 -4.54
C ILE A 83 17.20 -12.87 -4.28
N ILE A 84 16.98 -11.55 -4.27
CA ILE A 84 15.66 -10.96 -4.08
C ILE A 84 14.89 -11.06 -5.40
N SER A 85 13.70 -11.64 -5.35
CA SER A 85 12.78 -11.66 -6.49
C SER A 85 11.55 -10.81 -6.21
N ALA A 86 11.12 -10.04 -7.21
CA ALA A 86 9.89 -9.27 -7.18
C ALA A 86 8.78 -10.02 -7.91
N GLN A 87 7.56 -9.98 -7.37
CA GLN A 87 6.37 -10.56 -7.99
C GLN A 87 5.25 -9.54 -8.12
N GLY A 88 4.65 -9.51 -9.31
CA GLY A 88 3.63 -8.56 -9.71
C GLY A 88 4.20 -7.20 -10.11
N SER A 89 3.31 -6.29 -10.49
CA SER A 89 3.63 -4.91 -10.82
C SER A 89 2.60 -3.94 -10.21
N VAL A 90 2.84 -2.65 -10.35
CA VAL A 90 1.86 -1.63 -9.95
C VAL A 90 0.61 -1.72 -10.83
N GLU A 91 0.76 -2.06 -12.11
CA GLU A 91 -0.33 -2.23 -13.06
C GLU A 91 -1.20 -3.43 -12.71
N SER A 92 -0.60 -4.61 -12.44
CA SER A 92 -1.36 -5.79 -12.01
C SER A 92 -2.10 -5.53 -10.71
N PHE A 93 -1.49 -4.79 -9.78
CA PHE A 93 -2.14 -4.38 -8.55
C PHE A 93 -3.33 -3.45 -8.81
N LYS A 94 -3.19 -2.45 -9.68
CA LYS A 94 -4.29 -1.54 -10.05
C LYS A 94 -5.48 -2.30 -10.64
N GLU A 95 -5.22 -3.27 -11.51
CA GLU A 95 -6.26 -4.11 -12.10
C GLU A 95 -7.01 -4.92 -11.04
N LEU A 96 -6.27 -5.54 -10.11
CA LEU A 96 -6.84 -6.30 -9.00
C LEU A 96 -7.65 -5.40 -8.05
N LEU A 97 -7.10 -4.23 -7.70
CA LEU A 97 -7.77 -3.26 -6.84
C LEU A 97 -9.08 -2.78 -7.47
N ARG A 98 -9.07 -2.44 -8.77
CA ARG A 98 -10.28 -1.99 -9.48
C ARG A 98 -11.36 -3.07 -9.51
N LYS A 99 -10.98 -4.34 -9.58
CA LYS A 99 -11.91 -5.48 -9.56
C LYS A 99 -12.56 -5.65 -8.17
N GLU A 100 -11.79 -5.53 -7.11
CA GLU A 100 -12.26 -5.81 -5.74
C GLU A 100 -12.86 -4.58 -5.02
N ILE A 101 -12.35 -3.39 -5.33
CA ILE A 101 -12.71 -2.11 -4.72
C ILE A 101 -12.78 -1.03 -5.81
N PRO A 102 -13.85 -0.99 -6.63
CA PRO A 102 -13.93 -0.10 -7.81
C PRO A 102 -13.79 1.40 -7.52
N ASN A 103 -14.09 1.80 -6.28
CA ASN A 103 -14.04 3.20 -5.84
C ASN A 103 -12.68 3.61 -5.26
N ALA A 104 -11.74 2.68 -5.10
CA ALA A 104 -10.41 2.98 -4.61
C ALA A 104 -9.45 3.33 -5.76
N ASN A 105 -8.60 4.33 -5.55
CA ASN A 105 -7.63 4.79 -6.53
C ASN A 105 -6.20 4.57 -6.05
N VAL A 106 -5.30 4.24 -6.99
CA VAL A 106 -3.86 4.17 -6.72
C VAL A 106 -3.23 5.51 -7.06
N LEU A 107 -2.55 6.12 -6.08
CA LEU A 107 -1.83 7.38 -6.25
C LEU A 107 -0.33 7.10 -6.19
N GLU A 108 0.37 7.30 -7.31
CA GLU A 108 1.79 7.01 -7.39
C GLU A 108 2.62 8.24 -7.01
N PRO A 109 3.35 8.20 -5.88
CA PRO A 109 4.18 9.32 -5.47
C PRO A 109 5.43 9.39 -6.36
N LYS A 110 5.88 10.62 -6.62
CA LYS A 110 7.16 10.91 -7.24
C LYS A 110 8.18 11.30 -6.16
N PRO A 111 9.37 10.68 -6.13
CA PRO A 111 10.40 11.04 -5.16
C PRO A 111 10.72 12.54 -5.20
N GLY A 112 10.73 13.18 -4.03
CA GLY A 112 11.02 14.61 -3.90
C GLY A 112 9.86 15.56 -4.23
N GLU A 113 8.72 15.05 -4.69
CA GLU A 113 7.51 15.85 -4.95
C GLU A 113 6.41 15.52 -3.93
N PRO A 114 5.80 16.54 -3.29
CA PRO A 114 4.60 16.33 -2.48
C PRO A 114 3.47 15.70 -3.28
N LEU A 115 2.81 14.69 -2.71
CA LEU A 115 1.60 14.10 -3.29
C LEU A 115 0.37 14.80 -2.71
N GLU A 116 -0.33 15.55 -3.57
CA GLU A 116 -1.61 16.18 -3.21
C GLU A 116 -2.75 15.16 -3.30
N ILE A 117 -3.58 15.09 -2.25
CA ILE A 117 -4.75 14.20 -2.20
C ILE A 117 -6.00 15.06 -2.13
N SER A 118 -6.68 15.18 -3.27
CA SER A 118 -7.96 15.90 -3.38
C SER A 118 -9.09 15.03 -2.86
N MET A 119 -9.64 15.39 -1.70
CA MET A 119 -10.86 14.78 -1.19
C MET A 119 -12.06 15.45 -1.83
N SER A 120 -12.84 14.71 -2.62
CA SER A 120 -14.20 15.12 -2.94
C SER A 120 -15.06 14.95 -1.68
N THR A 121 -15.55 16.05 -1.13
CA THR A 121 -16.59 16.02 -0.10
C THR A 121 -17.78 15.28 -0.69
N ILE A 122 -18.13 14.13 -0.12
CA ILE A 122 -19.42 13.49 -0.40
C ILE A 122 -20.45 14.40 0.27
N SER A 123 -21.22 15.11 -0.55
CA SER A 123 -22.41 15.88 -0.16
C SER A 123 -23.50 14.97 0.42
#